data_AF-A0A098F0N2-F1
#
_entry.id   AF-A0A098F0N2-F1
#
_cell.length_a   1.000
_cell.length_b   1.000
_cell.length_c   1.000
_cell.angle_alpha   90.00
_cell.angle_beta   90.00
_cell.angle_gamma   90.00
#
_symmetry.space_group_name_H-M   'P 1'
#
loop_
_entity.id
_entity.type
_entity.pdbx_description
1 polymer ?
#
loop_
_entity_poly.entity_id
_entity_poly.type
_entity_poly.pdbx_seq_one_letter_code
_entity_poly.pdbx_strand_id
1 'polypeptide(L)'
;MNIKKWTINSSLILLVILSAIYYFNENYVKEVPLFKQTDFNTVNSKESWKLFRNELNISKLNTKVEDFQLILDERNNIYSIKFDLVDKDNDEFTIYHYKESKEENRINISKSNVKEWLQYDNLVDADSFFSALDTLNQNDFFDNEKFAYKLIISSGWNEERELEGHYYVLLNNKIQKIENEEFKAVSSGFNLQVIGSDRPSNFSTDIITTKSIFIENFLE
;
A
#
# COMPACT_ATOMS: atom_id res chain seq x y z
N MET A 1 -0.06 -41.66 45.46
CA MET A 1 0.95 -41.43 44.40
C MET A 1 1.38 -39.98 44.49
N ASN A 2 2.52 -39.69 45.14
CA ASN A 2 2.99 -38.32 45.34
C ASN A 2 3.66 -37.82 44.05
N ILE A 3 2.89 -37.17 43.19
CA ILE A 3 3.45 -36.43 42.07
C ILE A 3 4.31 -35.32 42.69
N LYS A 4 5.63 -35.37 42.48
CA LYS A 4 6.57 -34.37 43.03
C LYS A 4 6.13 -33.00 42.53
N LYS A 5 5.84 -32.05 43.44
CA LYS A 5 5.48 -30.65 43.10
C LYS A 5 6.41 -30.01 42.05
N TRP A 6 7.66 -30.46 41.97
CA TRP A 6 8.64 -30.03 40.98
C TRP A 6 8.28 -30.40 39.53
N THR A 7 7.68 -31.57 39.27
CA THR A 7 7.28 -31.98 37.91
C THR A 7 6.04 -31.24 37.41
N ILE A 8 5.19 -30.75 38.32
CA ILE A 8 4.02 -29.94 37.98
C ILE A 8 4.46 -28.52 37.57
N ASN A 9 5.40 -27.92 38.31
CA ASN A 9 5.93 -26.60 37.99
C ASN A 9 6.71 -26.57 36.67
N SER A 10 7.49 -27.61 36.36
CA SER A 10 8.22 -27.70 35.08
C SER A 10 7.29 -27.85 33.88
N SER A 11 6.20 -28.61 34.03
CA SER A 11 5.19 -28.78 32.96
C SER A 11 4.46 -27.48 32.65
N LEU A 12 4.16 -26.67 33.67
CA LEU A 12 3.45 -25.40 33.50
C LEU A 12 4.32 -24.37 32.76
N ILE A 13 5.61 -24.30 33.10
CA ILE A 13 6.58 -23.43 32.42
C ILE A 13 6.72 -23.83 30.95
N LEU A 14 6.81 -25.12 30.65
CA LEU A 14 6.91 -25.62 29.28
C LEU A 14 5.66 -25.24 28.46
N LEU A 15 4.47 -25.32 29.06
CA LEU A 15 3.21 -24.95 28.42
C LEU A 15 3.18 -23.46 28.10
N VAL A 16 3.60 -22.59 29.02
CA VAL A 16 3.71 -21.14 28.80
C VAL A 16 4.71 -20.82 27.67
N ILE A 17 5.86 -21.49 27.64
CA ILE A 17 6.86 -21.30 26.58
C ILE A 17 6.29 -21.74 25.22
N LEU A 18 5.61 -22.88 25.16
CA LEU A 18 5.00 -23.38 23.92
C LEU A 18 3.87 -22.46 23.45
N SER A 19 3.04 -21.95 24.35
CA SER A 19 2.00 -20.96 24.02
C SER A 19 2.59 -19.64 23.53
N ALA A 20 3.68 -19.18 24.14
CA ALA A 20 4.38 -17.98 23.69
C ALA A 20 5.00 -18.20 22.29
N ILE A 21 5.70 -19.32 22.07
CA ILE A 21 6.26 -19.67 20.75
C ILE A 21 5.15 -19.76 19.71
N TYR A 22 4.03 -20.42 20.03
CA TYR A 22 2.88 -20.52 19.13
C TYR A 22 2.31 -19.13 18.79
N TYR A 23 2.08 -18.28 19.81
CA TYR A 23 1.57 -16.93 19.61
C TYR A 23 2.52 -16.04 18.80
N PHE A 24 3.83 -16.11 19.08
CA PHE A 24 4.84 -15.38 18.31
C PHE A 24 4.92 -15.88 16.87
N ASN A 25 4.84 -17.18 16.64
CA ASN A 25 4.93 -17.77 15.31
C ASN A 25 3.66 -17.50 14.48
N GLU A 26 2.49 -17.50 15.12
CA GLU A 26 1.20 -17.12 14.50
C GLU A 26 1.22 -15.67 14.02
N ASN A 27 1.83 -14.73 14.75
CA ASN A 27 1.80 -13.30 14.41
C ASN A 27 3.07 -12.79 13.71
N TYR A 28 4.13 -13.60 13.64
CA TYR A 28 5.35 -13.23 12.95
C TYR A 28 5.12 -13.18 11.44
N VAL A 29 5.50 -12.07 10.84
CA VAL A 29 5.55 -11.90 9.39
C VAL A 29 6.99 -11.65 9.01
N LYS A 30 7.45 -12.34 7.97
CA LYS A 30 8.79 -12.13 7.43
C LYS A 30 8.89 -10.68 6.94
N GLU A 31 9.90 -9.94 7.39
CA GLU A 31 10.19 -8.60 6.89
C GLU A 31 10.78 -8.72 5.48
N VAL A 32 9.99 -8.34 4.47
CA VAL A 32 10.36 -8.41 3.04
C VAL A 32 10.16 -7.01 2.46
N PRO A 33 11.14 -6.42 1.76
CA PRO A 33 10.93 -5.13 1.11
C PRO A 33 9.94 -5.27 -0.05
N LEU A 34 8.99 -4.34 -0.17
CA LEU A 34 8.16 -4.25 -1.37
C LEU A 34 9.04 -3.93 -2.60
N PHE A 35 9.90 -2.92 -2.48
CA PHE A 35 10.80 -2.50 -3.55
C PHE A 35 12.24 -2.87 -3.21
N LYS A 36 12.90 -3.64 -4.09
CA LYS A 36 14.31 -4.04 -3.90
C LYS A 36 15.29 -2.96 -4.37
N GLN A 37 14.84 -2.04 -5.20
CA GLN A 37 15.60 -0.88 -5.66
C GLN A 37 15.28 0.32 -4.79
N THR A 38 16.27 1.20 -4.58
CA THR A 38 16.06 2.48 -3.89
C THR A 38 15.56 3.57 -4.82
N ASP A 39 16.04 3.59 -6.06
CA ASP A 39 15.64 4.57 -7.09
C ASP A 39 14.29 4.16 -7.69
N PHE A 40 13.25 4.95 -7.39
CA PHE A 40 11.89 4.65 -7.83
C PHE A 40 11.75 4.70 -9.35
N ASN A 41 12.57 5.46 -10.08
CA ASN A 41 12.52 5.48 -11.55
C ASN A 41 12.81 4.10 -12.17
N THR A 42 13.56 3.26 -11.45
CA THR A 42 13.92 1.90 -11.90
C THR A 42 12.95 0.82 -11.41
N VAL A 43 11.99 1.19 -10.56
CA VAL A 43 11.05 0.25 -9.96
C VAL A 43 9.99 -0.15 -10.97
N ASN A 44 9.85 -1.46 -11.17
CA ASN A 44 8.63 -2.03 -11.74
C ASN A 44 7.66 -2.38 -10.61
N SER A 45 6.64 -1.56 -10.39
CA SER A 45 5.76 -1.71 -9.21
C SER A 45 4.91 -2.99 -9.28
N LYS A 46 4.49 -3.37 -10.49
CA LYS A 46 3.71 -4.58 -10.75
C LYS A 46 4.48 -5.86 -10.41
N GLU A 47 5.71 -6.00 -10.88
CA GLU A 47 6.55 -7.17 -10.60
C GLU A 47 7.03 -7.16 -9.14
N SER A 48 7.34 -5.98 -8.59
CA SER A 48 7.69 -5.84 -7.17
C SER A 48 6.58 -6.35 -6.26
N TRP A 49 5.34 -5.92 -6.53
CA TRP A 49 4.16 -6.45 -5.84
C TRP A 49 4.04 -7.97 -5.98
N LYS A 50 4.20 -8.49 -7.20
CA LYS A 50 4.11 -9.94 -7.47
C LYS A 50 5.15 -10.76 -6.70
N LEU A 51 6.37 -10.26 -6.56
CA LEU A 51 7.40 -10.92 -5.76
C LEU A 51 7.07 -10.82 -4.27
N PHE A 52 6.71 -9.63 -3.80
CA PHE A 52 6.36 -9.36 -2.40
C PHE A 52 5.21 -10.25 -1.90
N ARG A 53 4.09 -10.31 -2.64
CA ARG A 53 2.95 -11.19 -2.31
C ARG A 53 3.33 -12.67 -2.24
N ASN A 54 4.23 -13.12 -3.11
CA ASN A 54 4.67 -14.52 -3.15
C ASN A 54 5.58 -14.84 -1.95
N GLU A 55 6.47 -13.91 -1.58
CA GLU A 55 7.34 -14.09 -0.41
C GLU A 55 6.55 -14.10 0.91
N LEU A 56 5.41 -13.42 0.97
CA LEU A 56 4.51 -13.40 2.14
C LEU A 56 3.36 -14.40 2.07
N ASN A 57 3.23 -15.15 0.96
CA ASN A 57 2.15 -16.11 0.73
C ASN A 57 0.73 -15.50 0.85
N ILE A 58 0.55 -14.29 0.33
CA ILE A 58 -0.72 -13.54 0.32
C ILE A 58 -1.62 -14.00 -0.84
N SER A 59 -2.95 -14.08 -0.64
CA SER A 59 -3.91 -14.60 -1.63
C SER A 59 -3.98 -13.77 -2.91
N LYS A 60 -4.22 -14.41 -4.07
CA LYS A 60 -4.19 -13.72 -5.38
C LYS A 60 -5.43 -12.91 -5.70
N LEU A 61 -6.59 -13.42 -5.33
CA LEU A 61 -7.84 -12.95 -5.90
C LEU A 61 -8.51 -11.87 -5.05
N ASN A 62 -8.10 -11.72 -3.78
CA ASN A 62 -8.88 -10.99 -2.78
C ASN A 62 -7.99 -10.12 -1.87
N THR A 63 -6.90 -9.56 -2.42
CA THR A 63 -6.07 -8.62 -1.67
C THR A 63 -6.29 -7.21 -2.18
N LYS A 64 -6.60 -6.31 -1.26
CA LYS A 64 -6.89 -4.91 -1.54
C LYS A 64 -5.93 -3.98 -0.80
N VAL A 65 -5.71 -2.79 -1.35
CA VAL A 65 -4.79 -1.78 -0.79
C VAL A 65 -5.58 -0.70 -0.06
N GLU A 66 -5.07 -0.28 1.10
CA GLU A 66 -5.61 0.81 1.90
C GLU A 66 -4.49 1.73 2.40
N ASP A 67 -4.78 3.03 2.53
CA ASP A 67 -3.91 4.04 3.14
C ASP A 67 -2.47 4.07 2.59
N PHE A 68 -2.32 3.97 1.27
CA PHE A 68 -1.03 3.99 0.61
C PHE A 68 -0.36 5.35 0.68
N GLN A 69 0.90 5.36 1.11
CA GLN A 69 1.78 6.52 1.19
C GLN A 69 3.19 6.12 0.76
N LEU A 70 3.75 6.86 -0.18
CA LEU A 70 5.13 6.71 -0.63
C LEU A 70 5.77 8.10 -0.68
N ILE A 71 6.87 8.26 0.05
CA ILE A 71 7.68 9.48 0.02
C ILE A 71 8.92 9.22 -0.82
N LEU A 72 9.14 10.09 -1.81
CA LEU A 72 10.35 10.13 -2.62
C LEU A 72 11.19 11.36 -2.26
N ASP A 73 12.52 11.21 -2.28
CA ASP A 73 13.46 12.33 -2.14
C ASP A 73 13.73 13.05 -3.47
N GLU A 74 14.59 14.06 -3.43
CA GLU A 74 14.89 14.96 -4.55
C GLU A 74 15.47 14.22 -5.78
N ARG A 75 15.97 12.99 -5.56
CA ARG A 75 16.56 12.12 -6.59
C ARG A 75 15.63 10.96 -6.94
N ASN A 76 14.34 11.05 -6.58
CA ASN A 76 13.35 9.99 -6.70
C ASN A 76 13.73 8.70 -5.95
N ASN A 77 14.60 8.74 -4.94
CA ASN A 77 14.79 7.56 -4.10
C ASN A 77 13.63 7.43 -3.11
N ILE A 78 13.25 6.18 -2.84
CA ILE A 78 12.28 5.84 -1.81
C ILE A 78 12.83 6.26 -0.45
N TYR A 79 12.17 7.24 0.16
CA TYR A 79 12.47 7.72 1.50
C TYR A 79 11.71 6.91 2.55
N SER A 80 10.42 6.69 2.30
CA SER A 80 9.58 5.84 3.14
C SER A 80 8.36 5.37 2.37
N ILE A 81 7.81 4.24 2.79
CA ILE A 81 6.55 3.71 2.26
C ILE A 81 5.73 3.14 3.42
N LYS A 82 4.43 3.35 3.37
CA LYS A 82 3.44 2.80 4.29
C LYS A 82 2.18 2.46 3.52
N PHE A 83 1.58 1.33 3.81
CA PHE A 83 0.25 0.95 3.32
C PHE A 83 -0.27 -0.21 4.14
N ASP A 84 -1.57 -0.44 4.07
CA ASP A 84 -2.22 -1.64 4.58
C ASP A 84 -2.67 -2.52 3.40
N LEU A 85 -2.56 -3.84 3.57
CA LEU A 85 -3.17 -4.82 2.67
C LEU A 85 -4.26 -5.56 3.41
N VAL A 86 -5.43 -5.63 2.81
CA VAL A 86 -6.56 -6.40 3.36
C VAL A 86 -6.74 -7.64 2.49
N ASP A 87 -6.34 -8.79 3.03
CA ASP A 87 -6.44 -10.08 2.36
C ASP A 87 -7.62 -10.87 2.91
N LYS A 88 -8.57 -11.25 2.05
CA LYS A 88 -9.74 -12.03 2.46
C LYS A 88 -9.53 -13.52 2.19
N ASP A 89 -9.52 -14.31 3.25
CA ASP A 89 -9.49 -15.78 3.21
C ASP A 89 -10.77 -16.33 3.86
N ASN A 90 -11.67 -16.88 3.04
CA ASN A 90 -13.01 -17.32 3.43
C ASN A 90 -13.83 -16.21 4.12
N ASP A 91 -14.13 -16.38 5.41
CA ASP A 91 -14.95 -15.49 6.24
C ASP A 91 -14.11 -14.58 7.15
N GLU A 92 -12.78 -14.60 7.02
CA GLU A 92 -11.87 -13.77 7.81
C GLU A 92 -10.99 -12.89 6.91
N PHE A 93 -10.58 -11.76 7.46
CA PHE A 93 -9.68 -10.80 6.83
C PHE A 93 -8.37 -10.78 7.60
N THR A 94 -7.26 -10.94 6.88
CA THR A 94 -5.91 -10.69 7.39
C THR A 94 -5.46 -9.32 6.89
N ILE A 95 -5.15 -8.41 7.80
CA ILE A 95 -4.66 -7.08 7.49
C ILE A 95 -3.16 -7.05 7.72
N TYR A 96 -2.38 -6.77 6.68
CA TYR A 96 -0.93 -6.57 6.78
C TYR A 96 -0.64 -5.07 6.84
N HIS A 97 -0.05 -4.63 7.94
CA HIS A 97 0.42 -3.26 8.09
C HIS A 97 1.88 -3.19 7.68
N TYR A 98 2.16 -2.51 6.57
CA TYR A 98 3.52 -2.34 6.03
C TYR A 98 4.05 -0.95 6.36
N LYS A 99 5.28 -0.88 6.88
CA LYS A 99 6.04 0.36 7.01
C LYS A 99 7.51 0.12 6.72
N GLU A 100 8.10 0.96 5.89
CA GLU A 100 9.54 1.03 5.67
C GLU A 100 9.96 2.51 5.67
N SER A 101 11.06 2.82 6.34
CA SER A 101 11.59 4.18 6.40
C SER A 101 13.12 4.16 6.41
N LYS A 102 13.71 5.03 5.60
CA LYS A 102 15.14 5.29 5.55
C LYS A 102 15.68 5.83 6.88
N GLU A 103 14.89 6.62 7.61
CA GLU A 103 15.29 7.16 8.93
C GLU A 103 15.42 6.05 9.97
N GLU A 104 14.47 5.11 9.97
CA GLU A 104 14.45 4.01 10.94
C GLU A 104 15.33 2.83 10.49
N ASN A 105 15.77 2.83 9.22
CA ASN A 105 16.53 1.77 8.55
C ASN A 105 15.98 0.37 8.87
N ARG A 106 14.65 0.25 8.85
CA ARG A 106 13.93 -0.98 9.16
C ARG A 106 12.66 -1.10 8.33
N ILE A 107 12.34 -2.34 8.00
CA ILE A 107 11.05 -2.74 7.48
C ILE A 107 10.26 -3.29 8.66
N ASN A 108 8.99 -2.95 8.78
CA ASN A 108 8.09 -3.53 9.74
C ASN A 108 6.87 -4.03 9.01
N ILE A 109 6.59 -5.32 9.17
CA ILE A 109 5.35 -5.93 8.72
C ILE A 109 4.71 -6.58 9.93
N SER A 110 3.50 -6.15 10.25
CA SER A 110 2.67 -6.78 11.27
C SER A 110 1.37 -7.22 10.63
N LYS A 111 0.72 -8.23 11.21
CA LYS A 111 -0.59 -8.66 10.77
C LYS A 111 -1.61 -8.66 11.89
N SER A 112 -2.86 -8.42 11.54
CA SER A 112 -4.01 -8.58 12.41
C SER A 112 -5.10 -9.35 11.68
N ASN A 113 -5.91 -10.11 12.42
CA ASN A 113 -7.04 -10.85 11.86
C ASN A 113 -8.35 -10.27 12.39
N VAL A 114 -9.30 -10.05 11.50
CA VAL A 114 -10.63 -9.54 11.82
C VAL A 114 -11.71 -10.33 11.09
N LYS A 115 -12.88 -10.44 11.68
CA LYS A 115 -14.02 -11.15 11.07
C LYS A 115 -14.75 -10.33 10.02
N GLU A 116 -14.75 -9.01 10.20
CA GLU A 116 -15.50 -8.09 9.36
C GLU A 116 -14.62 -6.90 9.02
N TRP A 117 -14.65 -6.51 7.74
CA TRP A 117 -14.03 -5.29 7.24
C TRP A 117 -15.04 -4.57 6.34
N LEU A 118 -15.86 -3.70 6.94
CA LEU A 118 -17.03 -3.10 6.28
C LEU A 118 -16.70 -2.33 4.99
N GLN A 119 -15.49 -1.79 4.89
CA GLN A 119 -15.03 -1.02 3.74
C GLN A 119 -14.34 -1.85 2.66
N TYR A 120 -14.16 -3.17 2.87
CA TYR A 120 -13.40 -4.03 1.97
C TYR A 120 -13.90 -3.97 0.51
N ASP A 121 -15.22 -4.02 0.29
CA ASP A 121 -15.77 -4.05 -1.06
C ASP A 121 -15.48 -2.74 -1.82
N ASN A 122 -15.29 -1.63 -1.11
CA ASN A 122 -14.95 -0.34 -1.70
C ASN A 122 -13.46 -0.17 -2.00
N LEU A 123 -12.58 -1.02 -1.49
CA LEU A 123 -11.14 -0.90 -1.74
C LEU A 123 -10.76 -1.40 -3.14
N VAL A 124 -9.71 -0.83 -3.69
CA VAL A 124 -9.09 -1.23 -4.96
C VAL A 124 -8.26 -2.50 -4.79
N ASP A 125 -8.31 -3.38 -5.79
CA ASP A 125 -7.46 -4.57 -5.83
C ASP A 125 -5.98 -4.19 -5.93
N ALA A 126 -5.13 -4.88 -5.17
CA ALA A 126 -3.70 -4.61 -5.10
C ALA A 126 -3.01 -4.79 -6.47
N ASP A 127 -3.38 -5.82 -7.23
CA ASP A 127 -2.84 -6.06 -8.58
C ASP A 127 -3.12 -4.85 -9.50
N SER A 128 -4.32 -4.28 -9.45
CA SER A 128 -4.72 -3.10 -10.22
C SER A 128 -3.99 -1.84 -9.74
N PHE A 129 -3.91 -1.64 -8.42
CA PHE A 129 -3.22 -0.51 -7.81
C PHE A 129 -1.74 -0.45 -8.22
N PHE A 130 -0.99 -1.55 -8.03
CA PHE A 130 0.43 -1.58 -8.34
C PHE A 130 0.72 -1.58 -9.85
N SER A 131 -0.22 -2.06 -10.68
CA SER A 131 -0.13 -1.92 -12.14
C SER A 131 -0.32 -0.47 -12.59
N ALA A 132 -1.24 0.26 -11.97
CA ALA A 132 -1.40 1.69 -12.20
C ALA A 132 -0.17 2.47 -11.74
N LEU A 133 0.36 2.18 -10.56
CA LEU A 133 1.58 2.80 -10.03
C LEU A 133 2.77 2.59 -10.99
N ASP A 134 2.93 1.40 -11.55
CA ASP A 134 3.95 1.08 -12.56
C ASP A 134 3.77 1.90 -13.84
N THR A 135 2.53 2.00 -14.34
CA THR A 135 2.20 2.76 -15.54
C THR A 135 2.49 4.24 -15.35
N LEU A 136 2.12 4.81 -14.20
CA LEU A 136 2.37 6.22 -13.88
C LEU A 136 3.86 6.53 -13.76
N ASN A 137 4.62 5.61 -13.17
CA ASN A 137 6.07 5.74 -13.06
C ASN A 137 6.74 5.75 -14.44
N GLN A 138 6.35 4.84 -15.34
CA GLN A 138 6.88 4.75 -16.70
C GLN A 138 6.53 5.94 -17.61
N ASN A 139 5.56 6.77 -17.20
CA ASN A 139 5.15 7.97 -17.93
C ASN A 139 5.60 9.26 -17.22
N ASP A 140 6.58 9.16 -16.30
CA ASP A 140 7.14 10.28 -15.53
C ASP A 140 6.07 11.12 -14.82
N PHE A 141 4.93 10.51 -14.45
CA PHE A 141 3.80 11.25 -13.90
C PHE A 141 4.13 11.89 -12.55
N PHE A 142 4.99 11.22 -11.78
CA PHE A 142 5.47 11.61 -10.46
C PHE A 142 6.61 12.63 -10.49
N ASP A 143 7.09 13.02 -11.67
CA ASP A 143 8.13 14.02 -11.75
C ASP A 143 7.63 15.42 -11.37
N ASN A 144 8.41 16.04 -10.49
CA ASN A 144 8.16 17.36 -9.95
C ASN A 144 9.48 17.93 -9.44
N GLU A 145 10.22 18.60 -10.33
CA GLU A 145 11.53 19.19 -10.02
C GLU A 145 11.46 20.38 -9.07
N LYS A 146 10.25 20.86 -8.75
CA LYS A 146 10.06 22.07 -7.94
C LYS A 146 10.35 21.85 -6.46
N PHE A 147 10.17 20.63 -5.96
CA PHE A 147 10.19 20.32 -4.53
C PHE A 147 11.20 19.21 -4.23
N ALA A 148 11.87 19.31 -3.08
CA ALA A 148 12.87 18.33 -2.66
C ALA A 148 12.28 16.97 -2.26
N TYR A 149 10.99 16.91 -1.92
CA TYR A 149 10.29 15.68 -1.55
C TYR A 149 8.92 15.63 -2.20
N LYS A 150 8.45 14.41 -2.43
CA LYS A 150 7.14 14.14 -3.01
C LYS A 150 6.43 13.06 -2.21
N LEU A 151 5.20 13.32 -1.81
CA LEU A 151 4.30 12.33 -1.21
C LEU A 151 3.32 11.86 -2.28
N ILE A 152 3.37 10.58 -2.59
CA ILE A 152 2.40 9.86 -3.40
C ILE A 152 1.42 9.21 -2.42
N ILE A 153 0.15 9.60 -2.45
CA ILE A 153 -0.87 9.15 -1.49
C ILE A 153 -2.15 8.69 -2.19
N SER A 154 -2.74 7.62 -1.68
CA SER A 154 -4.07 7.14 -2.05
C SER A 154 -4.75 6.51 -0.83
N SER A 155 -6.05 6.74 -0.66
CA SER A 155 -6.85 6.00 0.32
C SER A 155 -7.00 4.53 -0.07
N GLY A 156 -6.84 4.20 -1.35
CA GLY A 156 -7.19 2.88 -1.91
C GLY A 156 -8.70 2.70 -2.12
N TRP A 157 -9.53 3.71 -1.87
CA TRP A 157 -10.97 3.61 -2.05
C TRP A 157 -11.35 3.84 -3.51
N ASN A 158 -12.26 3.01 -4.01
CA ASN A 158 -12.98 3.24 -5.23
C ASN A 158 -14.07 4.29 -4.98
N GLU A 159 -14.08 5.30 -5.83
CA GLU A 159 -14.99 6.42 -5.83
C GLU A 159 -15.67 6.50 -7.20
N GLU A 160 -16.95 6.85 -7.19
CA GLU A 160 -17.62 7.35 -8.38
C GLU A 160 -17.43 8.87 -8.41
N ARG A 161 -16.97 9.40 -9.55
CA ARG A 161 -16.74 10.84 -9.67
C ARG A 161 -17.06 11.35 -11.07
N GLU A 162 -17.83 12.43 -11.12
CA GLU A 162 -17.92 13.28 -12.29
C GLU A 162 -16.68 14.17 -12.34
N LEU A 163 -15.85 14.00 -13.37
CA LEU A 163 -14.62 14.77 -13.52
C LEU A 163 -14.91 16.09 -14.22
N GLU A 164 -15.03 17.17 -13.45
CA GLU A 164 -15.23 18.53 -13.95
C GLU A 164 -14.01 19.42 -13.69
N GLY A 165 -13.34 19.90 -14.75
CA GLY A 165 -12.21 20.82 -14.65
C GLY A 165 -10.87 20.20 -15.03
N HIS A 166 -9.77 20.73 -14.49
CA HIS A 166 -8.41 20.28 -14.81
C HIS A 166 -8.03 19.00 -14.05
N TYR A 167 -8.31 17.84 -14.64
CA TYR A 167 -7.98 16.53 -14.09
C TYR A 167 -7.04 15.73 -14.99
N TYR A 168 -6.22 14.88 -14.38
CA TYR A 168 -5.58 13.77 -15.08
C TYR A 168 -6.41 12.51 -14.87
N VAL A 169 -6.49 11.69 -15.91
CA VAL A 169 -7.14 10.37 -15.86
C VAL A 169 -6.22 9.33 -16.46
N LEU A 170 -6.04 8.21 -15.77
CA LEU A 170 -5.43 7.02 -16.36
C LEU A 170 -6.54 6.13 -16.92
N LEU A 171 -6.58 6.01 -18.25
CA LEU A 171 -7.59 5.25 -18.99
C LEU A 171 -6.89 4.35 -20.00
N ASN A 172 -7.12 3.04 -19.97
CA ASN A 172 -6.49 2.08 -20.90
C ASN A 172 -4.95 2.24 -20.96
N ASN A 173 -4.30 2.36 -19.80
CA ASN A 173 -2.86 2.62 -19.65
C ASN A 173 -2.36 3.92 -20.33
N LYS A 174 -3.25 4.87 -20.61
CA LYS A 174 -2.91 6.18 -21.17
C LYS A 174 -3.34 7.27 -20.22
N ILE A 175 -2.41 8.18 -19.93
CA ILE A 175 -2.69 9.39 -19.15
C ILE A 175 -3.33 10.41 -20.10
N GLN A 176 -4.54 10.84 -19.76
CA GLN A 176 -5.29 11.87 -20.48
C GLN A 176 -5.47 13.07 -19.54
N LYS A 177 -5.28 14.28 -20.07
CA LYS A 177 -5.63 15.51 -19.37
C LYS A 177 -7.02 15.94 -19.83
N ILE A 178 -7.93 16.12 -18.88
CA ILE A 178 -9.25 16.71 -19.13
C ILE A 178 -9.10 18.23 -18.97
N GLU A 179 -9.55 18.97 -19.97
CA GLU A 179 -9.63 20.44 -19.94
C GLU A 179 -11.10 20.88 -19.99
N ASN A 180 -11.35 22.11 -19.51
CA ASN A 180 -12.61 22.70 -19.02
C ASN A 180 -13.93 22.56 -19.84
N GLU A 181 -14.00 21.78 -20.92
CA GLU A 181 -15.18 21.73 -21.79
C GLU A 181 -15.72 20.32 -22.08
N GLU A 182 -15.03 19.25 -21.68
CA GLU A 182 -15.48 17.87 -21.90
C GLU A 182 -15.85 17.18 -20.59
N PHE A 183 -17.15 16.97 -20.38
CA PHE A 183 -17.67 16.15 -19.29
C PHE A 183 -17.33 14.69 -19.58
N LYS A 184 -16.49 14.07 -18.73
CA LYS A 184 -16.24 12.63 -18.79
C LYS A 184 -16.80 11.99 -17.54
N ALA A 185 -17.94 11.32 -17.69
CA ALA A 185 -18.44 10.42 -16.67
C ALA A 185 -17.46 9.25 -16.59
N VAL A 186 -16.71 9.16 -15.50
CA VAL A 186 -15.92 7.99 -15.18
C VAL A 186 -16.72 7.19 -14.17
N SER A 187 -17.00 5.93 -14.51
CA SER A 187 -17.99 5.11 -13.80
C SER A 187 -17.52 4.72 -12.39
N SER A 188 -16.25 4.37 -12.22
CA SER A 188 -15.66 4.01 -10.93
C SER A 188 -14.13 3.92 -11.05
N GLY A 189 -13.42 4.21 -9.97
CA GLY A 189 -11.97 4.20 -9.96
C GLY A 189 -11.41 4.75 -8.65
N PHE A 190 -10.10 4.84 -8.51
CA PHE A 190 -9.46 5.35 -7.30
C PHE A 190 -8.61 6.58 -7.59
N ASN A 191 -8.42 7.42 -6.57
CA ASN A 191 -7.63 8.63 -6.67
C ASN A 191 -6.21 8.42 -6.14
N LEU A 192 -5.26 9.06 -6.82
CA LEU A 192 -3.89 9.15 -6.36
C LEU A 192 -3.44 10.62 -6.45
N GLN A 193 -2.79 11.10 -5.39
CA GLN A 193 -2.28 12.46 -5.31
C GLN A 193 -0.76 12.46 -5.17
N VAL A 194 -0.12 13.43 -5.82
CA VAL A 194 1.30 13.72 -5.69
C VAL A 194 1.42 15.10 -5.07
N ILE A 195 1.97 15.17 -3.87
CA ILE A 195 2.08 16.40 -3.08
C ILE A 195 3.57 16.72 -2.90
N GLY A 196 4.00 17.87 -3.40
CA GLY A 196 5.36 18.36 -3.25
C GLY A 196 5.60 19.04 -1.88
N SER A 197 6.81 18.89 -1.35
CA SER A 197 7.28 19.64 -0.18
C SER A 197 8.80 19.76 -0.16
N ASP A 198 9.32 20.78 0.51
CA ASP A 198 10.76 20.89 0.77
C ASP A 198 11.20 20.08 2.01
N ARG A 199 10.26 19.43 2.71
CA ARG A 199 10.52 18.62 3.91
C ARG A 199 9.72 17.32 3.90
N PRO A 200 10.31 16.18 4.31
CA PRO A 200 9.62 14.88 4.29
C PRO A 200 8.56 14.73 5.39
N SER A 201 8.47 15.67 6.34
CA SER A 201 7.55 15.61 7.49
C SER A 201 6.38 16.59 7.39
N ASN A 202 6.26 17.35 6.30
CA ASN A 202 5.28 18.42 6.19
C ASN A 202 4.77 18.56 4.76
N PHE A 203 3.69 17.86 4.44
CA PHE A 203 3.01 17.98 3.15
C PHE A 203 1.73 18.79 3.33
N SER A 204 1.46 19.70 2.40
CA SER A 204 0.25 20.53 2.41
C SER A 204 -0.30 20.58 0.99
N THR A 205 -1.63 20.48 0.89
CA THR A 205 -2.32 20.48 -0.39
C THR A 205 -2.68 21.89 -0.82
N ASP A 206 -2.24 22.27 -2.01
CA ASP A 206 -2.66 23.48 -2.71
C ASP A 206 -2.53 23.29 -4.23
N ILE A 207 -2.99 24.28 -5.01
CA ILE A 207 -3.00 24.20 -6.49
C ILE A 207 -1.60 24.11 -7.11
N ILE A 208 -0.56 24.49 -6.39
CA ILE A 208 0.84 24.51 -6.82
C ILE A 208 1.57 23.23 -6.37
N THR A 209 1.25 22.72 -5.18
CA THR A 209 1.93 21.57 -4.57
C THR A 209 1.30 20.24 -4.96
N THR A 210 0.01 20.21 -5.32
CA THR A 210 -0.75 18.99 -5.53
C THR A 210 -1.10 18.74 -6.98
N LYS A 211 -0.76 17.55 -7.46
CA LYS A 211 -1.23 16.97 -8.72
C LYS A 211 -2.07 15.73 -8.41
N SER A 212 -3.27 15.66 -8.97
CA SER A 212 -4.18 14.53 -8.75
C SER A 212 -4.43 13.78 -10.04
N ILE A 213 -4.57 12.47 -9.95
CA ILE A 213 -5.00 11.61 -11.04
C ILE A 213 -6.09 10.65 -10.57
N PHE A 214 -7.11 10.51 -11.39
CA PHE A 214 -8.12 9.48 -11.25
C PHE A 214 -7.72 8.27 -12.09
N ILE A 215 -7.69 7.09 -11.49
CA ILE A 215 -7.42 5.83 -12.19
C ILE A 215 -8.74 5.09 -12.34
N GLU A 216 -9.22 4.95 -13.58
CA GLU A 216 -10.46 4.23 -13.85
C GLU A 216 -10.28 2.72 -13.59
N ASN A 217 -11.24 2.12 -12.90
CA ASN A 217 -11.32 0.67 -12.77
C ASN A 217 -11.83 0.07 -14.07
N PHE A 218 -10.99 -0.72 -14.73
CA PHE A 218 -11.46 -1.68 -15.71
C PHE A 218 -12.11 -2.85 -14.98
N LEU A 219 -13.45 -2.84 -14.88
CA LEU A 219 -14.19 -4.10 -14.80
C LEU A 219 -14.18 -4.67 -16.23
N GLU A 220 -13.32 -5.65 -16.53
CA GLU A 220 -13.57 -6.58 -17.63
C GLU A 220 -14.72 -7.52 -17.28
#